data_AF-A0A7J7Y377-F1
#
_entry.id   AF-A0A7J7Y377-F1
#
_cell.length_a   1.000
_cell.length_b   1.000
_cell.length_c   1.000
_cell.angle_alpha   90.00
_cell.angle_beta   90.00
_cell.angle_gamma   90.00
#
_symmetry.space_group_name_H-M   'P 1'
#
loop_
_entity.id
_entity.type
_entity.pdbx_description
1 polymer ?
#
loop_
_entity_poly.entity_id
_entity_poly.type
_entity_poly.pdbx_seq_one_letter_code
_entity_poly.pdbx_strand_id
1 'polypeptide(L)'
;MVDRLPTVLFFPCNRKDLSVKYPEDLPITLPNLLRFILHHSDPASVPQNLASPSTKECLQSEAVLQQAHISHLEREIQKLRAEISTLQRAQMQVEAQLSSARRDEHQLLQQQQTLKKQHSLLQLHSEQLQALYEQKTRELEEVARKLQELADASENLLTENTWLKILVATMERKLESKDGAENLSPPEEGHTNYPEPSGSPRLPGSTPPPANISSSLAAERSNENRTD
;
A
#
# COMPACT_ATOMS: atom_id res chain seq x y z
N MET A 1 1.32 -17.75 -67.34
CA MET A 1 1.43 -16.33 -67.70
C MET A 1 2.89 -16.10 -68.04
N VAL A 2 3.20 -15.58 -69.22
CA VAL A 2 4.60 -15.43 -69.67
C VAL A 2 5.13 -14.16 -69.06
N ASP A 3 5.93 -14.28 -68.00
CA ASP A 3 6.66 -13.15 -67.38
C ASP A 3 7.72 -12.67 -68.37
N ARG A 4 7.31 -11.86 -69.35
CA ARG A 4 8.23 -11.22 -70.30
C ARG A 4 8.90 -10.07 -69.57
N LEU A 5 10.04 -10.35 -68.94
CA LEU A 5 10.97 -9.31 -68.52
C LEU A 5 11.31 -8.42 -69.74
N PRO A 6 11.59 -7.13 -69.54
CA PRO A 6 11.95 -6.24 -70.65
C PRO A 6 13.19 -6.79 -71.37
N THR A 7 13.08 -7.01 -72.68
CA THR A 7 14.21 -7.42 -73.51
C THR A 7 15.16 -6.24 -73.67
N VAL A 8 16.34 -6.35 -73.07
CA VAL A 8 17.37 -5.31 -73.17
C VAL A 8 18.14 -5.49 -74.49
N LEU A 9 18.25 -4.41 -75.27
CA LEU A 9 19.04 -4.36 -76.51
C LEU A 9 20.23 -3.43 -76.30
N PHE A 10 21.42 -3.88 -76.70
CA PHE A 10 22.62 -3.08 -76.67
C PHE A 10 22.99 -2.61 -78.07
N PHE A 11 23.24 -1.30 -78.22
CA PHE A 11 23.63 -0.67 -79.47
C PHE A 11 25.03 -0.07 -79.33
N PRO A 12 26.08 -0.74 -79.85
CA PRO A 12 27.42 -0.19 -79.87
C PRO A 12 27.48 1.14 -80.65
N CYS A 13 28.28 2.10 -80.17
CA CYS A 13 28.45 3.40 -80.84
C CYS A 13 28.91 3.22 -82.29
N ASN A 14 28.21 3.87 -83.22
CA ASN A 14 28.50 3.87 -84.66
C ASN A 14 28.41 2.51 -85.38
N ARG A 15 27.83 1.46 -84.76
CA ARG A 15 27.68 0.12 -85.36
C ARG A 15 26.33 -0.51 -84.99
N LYS A 16 25.26 -0.02 -85.62
CA LYS A 16 23.88 -0.54 -85.39
C LYS A 16 23.72 -1.98 -85.87
N ASP A 17 24.52 -2.39 -86.85
CA ASP A 17 24.61 -3.73 -87.43
C ASP A 17 25.13 -4.78 -86.44
N LEU A 18 25.83 -4.35 -85.38
CA LEU A 18 26.34 -5.23 -84.31
C LEU A 18 25.49 -5.16 -83.04
N SER A 19 24.23 -4.70 -83.13
CA SER A 19 23.35 -4.68 -81.96
C SER A 19 23.06 -6.10 -81.48
N VAL A 20 23.22 -6.35 -80.18
CA VAL A 20 22.98 -7.67 -79.59
C VAL A 20 21.86 -7.58 -78.56
N LYS A 21 21.00 -8.59 -78.56
CA LYS A 21 19.95 -8.75 -77.55
C LYS A 21 20.51 -9.46 -76.33
N TYR A 22 20.12 -9.00 -75.14
CA TYR A 22 20.47 -9.65 -73.89
C TYR A 22 19.88 -11.07 -73.85
N PRO A 23 20.66 -12.11 -73.50
CA PRO A 23 20.19 -13.49 -73.49
C PRO A 23 18.98 -13.68 -72.56
N GLU A 24 17.96 -14.40 -73.01
CA GLU A 24 16.77 -14.71 -72.18
C GLU A 24 17.07 -15.73 -71.08
N ASP A 25 18.16 -16.49 -71.22
CA ASP A 25 18.58 -17.53 -70.27
C ASP A 25 19.25 -16.96 -69.00
N LEU A 26 19.61 -15.67 -68.99
CA LEU A 26 20.33 -15.04 -67.90
C LEU A 26 19.42 -14.05 -67.13
N PRO A 27 19.40 -14.06 -65.78
CA PRO A 27 18.60 -13.08 -65.04
C PRO A 27 19.19 -11.67 -65.22
N ILE A 28 18.30 -10.67 -65.35
CA ILE A 28 18.66 -9.25 -65.47
C ILE A 28 19.11 -8.72 -64.10
N THR A 29 20.35 -9.02 -63.73
CA THR A 29 21.01 -8.46 -62.55
C THR A 29 22.07 -7.45 -62.99
N LEU A 30 22.36 -6.45 -62.16
CA LEU A 30 23.37 -5.43 -62.47
C LEU A 30 24.73 -6.03 -62.88
N PRO A 31 25.28 -7.05 -62.20
CA PRO A 31 26.55 -7.66 -62.60
C PRO A 31 26.46 -8.35 -63.97
N ASN A 32 25.36 -9.05 -64.26
CA ASN A 32 25.20 -9.76 -65.53
C ASN A 32 25.01 -8.78 -66.69
N LEU A 33 24.25 -7.69 -66.47
CA LEU A 33 24.05 -6.65 -67.46
C LEU A 33 25.35 -5.88 -67.76
N LEU A 34 26.14 -5.57 -66.72
CA LEU A 34 27.47 -4.98 -66.90
C LEU A 34 28.40 -5.90 -67.70
N ARG A 35 28.45 -7.20 -67.39
CA ARG A 35 29.26 -8.16 -68.15
C ARG A 35 28.83 -8.23 -69.62
N PHE A 36 27.54 -8.22 -69.89
CA PHE A 36 26.99 -8.19 -71.25
C PHE A 36 27.38 -6.92 -72.00
N ILE A 37 27.19 -5.74 -71.38
CA ILE A 37 27.55 -4.46 -71.98
C ILE A 37 29.05 -4.40 -72.29
N LEU A 38 29.91 -4.78 -71.33
CA LEU A 38 31.36 -4.75 -71.52
C LEU A 38 31.82 -5.68 -72.66
N HIS A 39 31.27 -6.90 -72.73
CA HIS A 39 31.61 -7.87 -73.77
C HIS A 39 31.26 -7.39 -75.19
N HIS A 40 30.18 -6.61 -75.34
CA HIS A 40 29.74 -6.07 -76.62
C HIS A 40 30.21 -4.63 -76.89
N SER A 41 30.89 -4.00 -75.93
CA SER A 41 31.47 -2.65 -76.06
C SER A 41 32.92 -2.65 -76.55
N ASP A 42 33.64 -3.77 -76.46
CA ASP A 42 35.09 -3.78 -76.67
C ASP A 42 35.46 -3.87 -78.17
N PRO A 43 36.20 -2.88 -78.73
CA PRO A 43 36.80 -3.02 -80.04
C PRO A 43 37.96 -4.01 -79.95
N ALA A 44 37.99 -5.01 -80.83
CA ALA A 44 39.06 -6.00 -80.96
C ALA A 44 40.46 -5.44 -80.60
N SER A 45 41.04 -6.01 -79.53
CA SER A 45 42.48 -6.03 -79.23
C SER A 45 43.25 -4.71 -79.44
N VAL A 46 43.17 -3.79 -78.47
CA VAL A 46 44.30 -2.87 -78.24
C VAL A 46 45.38 -3.66 -77.49
N PRO A 47 46.63 -3.74 -78.00
CA PRO A 47 47.70 -4.47 -77.32
C PRO A 47 47.95 -3.88 -75.92
N GLN A 48 48.21 -4.77 -74.96
CA GLN A 48 48.40 -4.58 -73.51
C GLN A 48 49.45 -3.54 -73.05
N ASN A 49 49.89 -2.59 -73.89
CA ASN A 49 50.97 -1.65 -73.56
C ASN A 49 50.54 -0.18 -73.40
N LEU A 50 49.25 0.11 -73.35
CA LEU A 50 48.76 1.39 -72.84
C LEU A 50 47.88 1.12 -71.63
N ALA A 51 48.54 0.99 -70.48
CA ALA A 51 47.93 1.32 -69.21
C ALA A 51 47.53 2.80 -69.27
N SER A 52 46.32 3.07 -69.78
CA SER A 52 45.70 4.39 -69.72
C SER A 52 45.64 4.82 -68.24
N PRO A 53 45.96 6.08 -67.92
CA PRO A 53 45.92 6.57 -66.54
C PRO A 53 44.51 6.42 -65.94
N SER A 54 43.47 6.46 -66.77
CA SER A 54 42.06 6.37 -66.38
C SER A 54 41.65 5.03 -65.75
N THR A 55 42.25 3.91 -66.14
CA THR A 55 41.86 2.59 -65.61
C THR A 55 42.46 2.37 -64.21
N LYS A 56 43.65 2.91 -63.95
CA LYS A 56 44.27 2.91 -62.62
C LYS A 56 43.53 3.85 -61.66
N GLU A 57 43.10 5.01 -62.15
CA GLU A 57 42.27 5.96 -61.38
C GLU A 57 40.88 5.38 -61.05
N CYS A 58 40.25 4.67 -61.99
CA CYS A 58 38.96 4.01 -61.77
C CYS A 58 39.08 2.92 -60.68
N LEU A 59 40.07 2.03 -60.77
CA LEU A 59 40.30 0.99 -59.76
C LEU A 59 40.65 1.57 -58.38
N GLN A 60 41.42 2.67 -58.34
CA GLN A 60 41.71 3.37 -57.10
C GLN A 60 40.45 4.01 -56.50
N SER A 61 39.60 4.62 -57.33
CA SER A 61 38.35 5.24 -56.87
C SER A 61 37.37 4.19 -56.31
N GLU A 62 37.28 3.02 -56.94
CA GLU A 62 36.44 1.92 -56.46
C GLU A 62 36.96 1.34 -55.16
N ALA A 63 38.29 1.14 -55.04
CA ALA A 63 38.91 0.70 -53.79
C ALA A 63 38.66 1.69 -52.63
N VAL A 64 38.68 2.99 -52.91
CA VAL A 64 38.37 4.04 -51.91
C VAL A 64 36.90 3.99 -51.49
N LEU A 65 35.97 3.79 -52.43
CA LEU A 65 34.54 3.65 -52.11
C LEU A 65 34.26 2.37 -51.31
N GLN A 66 34.90 1.25 -51.67
CA GLN A 66 34.82 0.00 -50.93
C GLN A 66 35.39 0.15 -49.52
N GLN A 67 36.54 0.83 -49.37
CA GLN A 67 37.11 1.13 -48.06
C GLN A 67 36.20 2.02 -47.21
N ALA A 68 35.56 3.02 -47.82
CA ALA A 68 34.59 3.87 -47.14
C ALA A 68 33.38 3.07 -46.66
N HIS A 69 32.84 2.18 -47.51
CA HIS A 69 31.75 1.27 -47.16
C HIS A 69 32.12 0.32 -46.02
N ILE A 70 33.31 -0.30 -46.06
CA ILE A 70 33.82 -1.15 -44.98
C ILE A 70 33.90 -0.35 -43.67
N SER A 71 34.47 0.86 -43.70
CA SER A 71 34.57 1.70 -42.50
C SER A 71 33.21 2.13 -41.93
N HIS A 72 32.18 2.22 -42.77
CA HIS A 72 30.83 2.55 -42.35
C HIS A 72 30.20 1.35 -41.63
N LEU A 73 30.29 0.16 -42.21
CA LEU A 73 29.81 -1.08 -41.59
C LEU A 73 30.53 -1.37 -40.27
N GLU A 74 31.85 -1.13 -40.20
CA GLU A 74 32.61 -1.26 -38.96
C GLU A 74 32.07 -0.34 -37.85
N ARG A 75 31.70 0.90 -38.20
CA ARG A 75 31.07 1.84 -37.26
C ARG A 75 29.69 1.38 -36.82
N GLU A 76 28.88 0.82 -37.72
CA GLU A 76 27.58 0.26 -37.36
C GLU A 76 27.72 -0.95 -36.44
N ILE A 77 28.65 -1.86 -36.73
CA ILE A 77 28.94 -3.02 -35.87
C ILE A 77 29.38 -2.55 -34.47
N GLN A 78 30.20 -1.50 -34.39
CA GLN A 78 30.61 -0.93 -33.10
C GLN A 78 29.43 -0.31 -32.34
N LYS A 79 28.53 0.42 -33.02
CA LYS A 79 27.31 0.97 -32.41
C LYS A 79 26.39 -0.13 -31.88
N LEU A 80 26.12 -1.15 -32.69
CA LEU A 80 25.29 -2.29 -32.29
C LEU A 80 25.88 -3.04 -31.09
N ARG A 81 27.21 -3.21 -31.04
CA ARG A 81 27.89 -3.79 -29.87
C ARG A 81 27.70 -2.93 -28.62
N ALA A 82 27.82 -1.61 -28.76
CA ALA A 82 27.58 -0.69 -27.65
C ALA A 82 26.12 -0.77 -27.16
N GLU A 83 25.15 -0.76 -28.07
CA GLU A 83 23.73 -0.90 -27.75
C GLU A 83 23.42 -2.23 -27.04
N ILE A 84 23.92 -3.35 -27.55
CA ILE A 84 23.77 -4.67 -26.90
C ILE A 84 24.36 -4.63 -25.48
N SER A 85 25.53 -4.02 -25.30
CA SER A 85 26.14 -3.91 -23.96
C SER A 85 25.30 -3.06 -22.99
N THR A 86 24.61 -2.03 -23.48
CA THR A 86 23.71 -1.20 -22.67
C THR A 86 22.43 -1.96 -22.32
N LEU A 87 21.85 -2.67 -23.28
CA LEU A 87 20.67 -3.50 -23.07
C LEU A 87 20.94 -4.63 -22.09
N GLN A 88 22.10 -5.30 -22.18
CA GLN A 88 22.51 -6.33 -21.22
C GLN A 88 22.64 -5.77 -19.80
N ARG A 89 23.23 -4.57 -19.64
CA ARG A 89 23.30 -3.90 -18.33
C ARG A 89 21.91 -3.57 -17.78
N ALA A 90 21.02 -3.05 -18.62
CA ALA A 90 19.64 -2.76 -18.23
C ALA A 90 18.88 -4.06 -17.85
N GLN A 91 19.07 -5.15 -18.59
CA GLN A 91 18.49 -6.45 -18.28
C GLN A 91 18.94 -6.94 -16.90
N MET A 92 20.24 -6.92 -16.61
CA MET A 92 20.73 -7.35 -15.29
C MET A 92 20.18 -6.49 -14.15
N GLN A 93 19.99 -5.18 -14.37
CA GLN A 93 19.36 -4.31 -13.38
C GLN A 93 17.90 -4.69 -13.11
N VAL A 94 17.13 -4.97 -14.16
CA VAL A 94 15.73 -5.40 -14.04
C VAL A 94 15.63 -6.77 -13.36
N GLU A 95 16.49 -7.72 -13.70
CA GLU A 95 16.53 -9.03 -13.05
C GLU A 95 16.87 -8.90 -11.55
N ALA A 96 17.82 -8.02 -11.19
CA ALA A 96 18.12 -7.73 -9.79
C ALA A 96 16.90 -7.13 -9.07
N GLN A 97 16.20 -6.17 -9.67
CA GLN A 97 14.99 -5.57 -9.12
C GLN A 97 13.83 -6.56 -9.00
N LEU A 98 13.64 -7.46 -9.97
CA LEU A 98 12.65 -8.53 -9.88
C LEU A 98 13.00 -9.51 -8.75
N SER A 99 14.29 -9.80 -8.55
CA SER A 99 14.72 -10.65 -7.44
C SER A 99 14.45 -10.01 -6.08
N SER A 100 14.68 -8.70 -5.93
CA SER A 100 14.37 -7.99 -4.68
C SER A 100 12.86 -7.91 -4.46
N ALA A 101 12.10 -7.50 -5.47
CA ALA A 101 10.64 -7.42 -5.38
C ALA A 101 10.01 -8.78 -4.99
N ARG A 102 10.52 -9.89 -5.53
CA ARG A 102 10.09 -11.24 -5.12
C ARG A 102 10.41 -11.51 -3.65
N ARG A 103 11.61 -11.17 -3.16
CA ARG A 103 11.94 -11.35 -1.74
C ARG A 103 11.01 -10.53 -0.85
N ASP A 104 10.76 -9.28 -1.23
CA ASP A 104 9.88 -8.37 -0.48
C ASP A 104 8.44 -8.91 -0.45
N GLU A 105 7.93 -9.43 -1.57
CA GLU A 105 6.63 -10.08 -1.63
C GLU A 105 6.54 -11.26 -0.64
N HIS A 106 7.57 -12.12 -0.60
CA HIS A 106 7.60 -13.24 0.34
C HIS A 106 7.65 -12.78 1.79
N GLN A 107 8.41 -11.72 2.09
CA GLN A 107 8.46 -11.12 3.43
C GLN A 107 7.09 -10.54 3.83
N LEU A 108 6.43 -9.81 2.93
CA LEU A 108 5.11 -9.25 3.18
C LEU A 108 4.05 -10.32 3.40
N LEU A 109 4.10 -11.43 2.66
CA LEU A 109 3.20 -12.56 2.88
C LEU A 109 3.39 -13.20 4.25
N GLN A 110 4.64 -13.35 4.71
CA GLN A 110 4.93 -13.86 6.06
C GLN A 110 4.42 -12.90 7.15
N GLN A 111 4.62 -11.59 6.97
CA GLN A 111 4.10 -10.58 7.87
C GLN A 111 2.57 -10.59 7.91
N GLN A 112 1.92 -10.70 6.74
CA GLN A 112 0.46 -10.79 6.64
C GLN A 112 -0.08 -12.02 7.39
N GLN A 113 0.56 -13.18 7.25
CA GLN A 113 0.19 -14.39 7.98
C GLN A 113 0.34 -14.20 9.50
N THR A 114 1.41 -13.54 9.94
CA THR A 114 1.67 -13.26 11.36
C THR A 114 0.61 -12.32 11.93
N LEU A 115 0.30 -11.23 11.22
CA LEU A 115 -0.75 -10.29 11.59
C LEU A 115 -2.13 -10.96 11.64
N LYS A 116 -2.45 -11.84 10.68
CA LYS A 116 -3.70 -12.61 10.70
C LYS A 116 -3.81 -13.49 11.95
N LYS A 117 -2.73 -14.16 12.35
CA LYS A 117 -2.70 -14.95 13.60
C LYS A 117 -2.93 -14.06 14.81
N GLN A 118 -2.22 -12.93 14.91
CA GLN A 118 -2.41 -11.97 16.01
C GLN A 118 -3.84 -11.42 16.05
N HIS A 119 -4.42 -11.09 14.90
CA HIS A 119 -5.79 -10.62 14.82
C HIS A 119 -6.79 -11.67 15.31
N SER A 120 -6.62 -12.96 14.93
CA SER A 120 -7.48 -14.03 15.41
C SER A 120 -7.41 -14.22 16.94
N LEU A 121 -6.22 -14.05 17.54
CA LEU A 121 -6.06 -14.11 19.00
C LEU A 121 -6.73 -12.92 19.68
N LEU A 122 -6.55 -11.71 19.14
CA LEU A 122 -7.23 -10.51 19.67
C LEU A 122 -8.75 -10.63 19.56
N GLN A 123 -9.25 -11.21 18.46
CA GLN A 123 -10.68 -11.46 18.30
C GLN A 123 -11.21 -12.40 19.39
N LEU A 124 -10.51 -13.51 19.65
CA LEU A 124 -10.88 -14.44 20.73
C LEU A 124 -10.88 -13.75 22.10
N HIS A 125 -9.87 -12.93 22.40
CA HIS A 125 -9.85 -12.15 23.64
C HIS A 125 -10.98 -11.13 23.71
N SER A 126 -11.34 -10.50 22.60
CA SER A 126 -12.46 -9.55 22.56
C SER A 126 -13.80 -10.24 22.82
N GLU A 127 -14.02 -11.42 22.25
CA GLU A 127 -15.21 -12.24 22.48
C GLU A 127 -15.28 -12.69 23.96
N GLN A 128 -14.15 -13.13 24.52
CA GLN A 128 -14.08 -13.48 25.95
C GLN A 128 -14.41 -12.30 26.86
N LEU A 129 -13.85 -11.12 26.57
CA LEU A 129 -14.14 -9.91 27.35
C LEU A 129 -15.61 -9.53 27.21
N GLN A 130 -16.17 -9.58 26.01
CA GLN A 130 -17.59 -9.30 25.79
C GLN A 130 -18.49 -10.23 26.61
N ALA A 131 -18.20 -11.54 26.61
CA ALA A 131 -18.94 -12.50 27.43
C ALA A 131 -18.86 -12.17 28.93
N LEU A 132 -17.69 -11.76 29.42
CA LEU A 132 -17.52 -11.33 30.81
C LEU A 132 -18.30 -10.04 31.13
N TYR A 133 -18.31 -9.06 30.21
CA TYR A 133 -19.11 -7.85 30.36
C TYR A 133 -20.61 -8.17 30.42
N GLU A 134 -21.10 -9.05 29.53
CA GLU A 134 -22.49 -9.50 29.53
C GLU A 134 -22.85 -10.24 30.83
N GLN A 135 -21.94 -11.05 31.37
CA GLN A 135 -22.17 -11.70 32.65
C GLN A 135 -22.26 -10.67 33.79
N LYS A 136 -21.30 -9.73 33.86
CA LYS A 136 -21.27 -8.72 34.93
C LYS A 136 -22.46 -7.77 34.87
N THR A 137 -22.91 -7.42 33.68
CA THR A 137 -24.13 -6.61 33.51
C THR A 137 -25.37 -7.34 34.01
N ARG A 138 -25.53 -8.64 33.71
CA ARG A 138 -26.63 -9.46 34.28
C ARG A 138 -26.56 -9.54 35.80
N GLU A 139 -25.37 -9.77 36.37
CA GLU A 139 -25.19 -9.77 37.83
C GLU A 139 -25.59 -8.43 38.46
N LEU A 140 -25.22 -7.31 37.83
CA LEU A 140 -25.60 -5.97 38.28
C LEU A 140 -27.12 -5.74 38.16
N GLU A 141 -27.75 -6.20 37.09
CA GLU A 141 -29.21 -6.14 36.92
C GLU A 141 -29.94 -6.94 38.01
N GLU A 142 -29.45 -8.14 38.35
CA GLU A 142 -30.01 -8.94 39.44
C GLU A 142 -29.88 -8.25 40.80
N VAL A 143 -28.72 -7.66 41.08
CA VAL A 143 -28.50 -6.88 42.31
C VAL A 143 -29.41 -5.65 42.34
N ALA A 144 -29.57 -4.94 41.22
CA ALA A 144 -30.48 -3.82 41.12
C ALA A 144 -31.93 -4.23 41.39
N ARG A 145 -32.38 -5.38 40.87
CA ARG A 145 -33.72 -5.93 41.16
C ARG A 145 -33.91 -6.24 42.64
N LYS A 146 -32.93 -6.91 43.26
CA LYS A 146 -32.99 -7.22 44.72
C LYS A 146 -33.03 -5.96 45.57
N LEU A 147 -32.29 -4.92 45.20
CA LEU A 147 -32.32 -3.63 45.90
C LEU A 147 -33.69 -2.93 45.73
N GLN A 148 -34.30 -3.03 44.55
CA GLN A 148 -35.65 -2.53 44.33
C GLN A 148 -36.67 -3.27 45.20
N GLU A 149 -36.62 -4.61 45.23
CA GLU A 149 -37.51 -5.42 46.08
C GLU A 149 -37.36 -5.09 47.57
N LEU A 150 -36.12 -4.85 48.03
CA LEU A 150 -35.85 -4.40 49.41
C LEU A 150 -36.39 -2.99 49.67
N ALA A 151 -36.27 -2.08 48.70
CA ALA A 151 -36.85 -0.75 48.81
C ALA A 151 -38.39 -0.83 48.91
N ASP A 152 -39.05 -1.58 48.03
CA ASP A 152 -40.50 -1.76 48.04
C ASP A 152 -40.98 -2.42 49.35
N ALA A 153 -40.27 -3.44 49.84
CA ALA A 153 -40.56 -4.07 51.13
C ALA A 153 -40.38 -3.09 52.30
N SER A 154 -39.37 -2.23 52.25
CA SER A 154 -39.15 -1.20 53.26
C SER A 154 -40.23 -0.13 53.25
N GLU A 155 -40.71 0.28 52.07
CA GLU A 155 -41.84 1.20 51.92
C GLU A 155 -43.11 0.58 52.51
N ASN A 156 -43.41 -0.69 52.20
CA ASN A 156 -44.55 -1.40 52.77
C ASN A 156 -44.47 -1.43 54.31
N LEU A 157 -43.34 -1.81 54.90
CA LEU A 157 -43.17 -1.82 56.36
C LEU A 157 -43.28 -0.42 56.97
N LEU A 158 -42.77 0.62 56.29
CA LEU A 158 -42.95 1.99 56.72
C LEU A 158 -44.43 2.39 56.72
N THR A 159 -45.18 2.05 55.68
CA THR A 159 -46.62 2.33 55.64
C THR A 159 -47.36 1.60 56.76
N GLU A 160 -47.10 0.31 56.98
CA GLU A 160 -47.67 -0.44 58.11
C GLU A 160 -47.33 0.18 59.46
N ASN A 161 -46.06 0.59 59.66
CA ASN A 161 -45.65 1.26 60.88
C ASN A 161 -46.39 2.59 61.09
N THR A 162 -46.62 3.36 60.03
CA THR A 162 -47.45 4.58 60.11
C THR A 162 -48.90 4.27 60.44
N TRP A 163 -49.51 3.23 59.85
CA TRP A 163 -50.86 2.78 60.19
C TRP A 163 -50.98 2.35 61.65
N LEU A 164 -50.00 1.59 62.15
CA LEU A 164 -49.95 1.15 63.55
C LEU A 164 -49.78 2.34 64.50
N LYS A 165 -48.89 3.29 64.21
CA LYS A 165 -48.72 4.52 65.00
C LYS A 165 -50.00 5.34 65.07
N ILE A 166 -50.72 5.49 63.95
CA ILE A 166 -52.01 6.17 63.91
C ILE A 166 -53.02 5.42 64.78
N LEU A 167 -53.10 4.09 64.66
CA LEU A 167 -54.01 3.28 65.47
C LEU A 167 -53.73 3.44 66.97
N VAL A 168 -52.47 3.33 67.39
CA VAL A 168 -52.06 3.54 68.79
C VAL A 168 -52.44 4.94 69.27
N ALA A 169 -52.10 5.99 68.52
CA ALA A 169 -52.45 7.37 68.88
C ALA A 169 -53.97 7.59 68.97
N THR A 170 -54.78 6.87 68.18
CA THR A 170 -56.25 6.91 68.32
C THR A 170 -56.76 6.16 69.55
N MET A 171 -56.12 5.05 69.91
CA MET A 171 -56.45 4.28 71.11
C MET A 171 -56.08 5.06 72.37
N GLU A 172 -54.87 5.64 72.41
CA GLU A 172 -54.43 6.57 73.46
C GLU A 172 -55.46 7.69 73.61
N ARG A 173 -55.77 8.44 72.55
CA ARG A 173 -56.80 9.51 72.61
C ARG A 173 -58.14 9.03 73.16
N LYS A 174 -58.57 7.81 72.83
CA LYS A 174 -59.81 7.23 73.39
C LYS A 174 -59.68 6.95 74.88
N LEU A 175 -58.54 6.45 75.35
CA LEU A 175 -58.24 6.26 76.77
C LEU A 175 -58.17 7.61 77.49
N GLU A 176 -57.43 8.59 76.98
CA GLU A 176 -57.40 9.94 77.56
C GLU A 176 -58.78 10.62 77.56
N SER A 177 -59.65 10.36 76.57
CA SER A 177 -61.03 10.88 76.60
C SER A 177 -61.92 10.17 77.63
N LYS A 178 -61.56 8.95 78.05
CA LYS A 178 -62.24 8.17 79.08
C LYS A 178 -61.75 8.56 80.47
N ASP A 179 -60.45 8.79 80.63
CA ASP A 179 -59.84 9.33 81.85
C ASP A 179 -60.12 10.85 82.01
N GLY A 180 -60.38 11.55 80.90
CA GLY A 180 -60.79 12.96 80.86
C GLY A 180 -62.26 13.20 81.22
N ALA A 181 -63.09 12.16 81.35
CA ALA A 181 -64.43 12.28 81.95
C ALA A 181 -64.37 12.34 83.49
N GLU A 182 -63.22 12.05 84.11
CA GLU A 182 -63.05 12.10 85.57
C GLU A 182 -62.13 13.21 86.09
N ASN A 183 -61.45 14.01 85.24
CA ASN A 183 -60.56 15.06 85.77
C ASN A 183 -60.66 16.40 85.03
N LEU A 184 -61.49 17.29 85.61
CA LEU A 184 -61.39 18.74 85.47
C LEU A 184 -60.39 19.28 86.52
N SER A 185 -59.23 19.76 86.09
CA SER A 185 -58.67 21.11 86.39
C SER A 185 -57.12 21.18 86.36
N PRO A 186 -56.54 22.36 86.03
CA PRO A 186 -55.12 22.56 85.64
C PRO A 186 -54.35 23.45 86.66
N PRO A 187 -53.25 24.15 86.29
CA PRO A 187 -51.90 23.69 85.97
C PRO A 187 -50.86 24.26 86.99
N GLU A 188 -49.62 23.73 87.01
CA GLU A 188 -48.48 24.51 87.56
C GLU A 188 -47.29 24.51 86.60
N GLU A 189 -46.88 25.74 86.27
CA GLU A 189 -45.71 26.13 85.51
C GLU A 189 -44.46 26.05 86.40
N GLY A 190 -43.31 25.67 85.82
CA GLY A 190 -42.05 25.83 86.52
C GLY A 190 -40.85 25.19 85.85
N HIS A 191 -40.18 26.00 85.04
CA HIS A 191 -38.74 25.97 84.76
C HIS A 191 -38.20 25.17 83.55
N THR A 192 -37.98 25.94 82.48
CA THR A 192 -36.68 26.13 81.79
C THR A 192 -35.75 24.93 81.66
N ASN A 193 -35.50 24.49 80.42
CA ASN A 193 -34.26 24.83 79.71
C ASN A 193 -34.32 24.34 78.25
N TYR A 194 -34.25 25.30 77.33
CA TYR A 194 -33.67 25.11 76.00
C TYR A 194 -32.18 24.73 76.18
N PRO A 195 -31.60 23.99 75.24
CA PRO A 195 -30.72 24.70 74.32
C PRO A 195 -30.94 24.34 72.85
N GLU A 196 -30.86 25.38 72.04
CA GLU A 196 -30.75 25.35 70.59
C GLU A 196 -29.43 24.70 70.13
N PRO A 197 -29.34 24.33 68.84
CA PRO A 197 -28.24 23.57 68.28
C PRO A 197 -27.04 24.48 68.00
N SER A 198 -25.84 24.04 68.36
CA SER A 198 -24.61 24.63 67.84
C SER A 198 -23.50 23.61 67.92
N GLY A 199 -23.00 23.21 66.76
CA GLY A 199 -21.83 22.35 66.68
C GLY A 199 -21.81 21.57 65.39
N SER A 200 -21.39 22.21 64.31
CA SER A 200 -20.71 21.54 63.21
C SER A 200 -19.26 21.25 63.63
N PRO A 201 -18.82 19.98 63.69
CA PRO A 201 -17.41 19.63 63.56
C PRO A 201 -17.19 19.07 62.16
N ARG A 202 -16.54 19.90 61.34
CA ARG A 202 -15.59 19.55 60.29
C ARG A 202 -15.56 18.08 59.83
N LEU A 203 -15.86 17.90 58.55
CA LEU A 203 -15.25 16.90 57.68
C LEU A 203 -13.74 16.80 57.92
N PRO A 204 -13.18 15.58 58.12
CA PRO A 204 -11.82 15.27 57.77
C PRO A 204 -11.79 14.40 56.51
N GLY A 205 -11.01 14.85 55.51
CA GLY A 205 -10.44 13.93 54.52
C GLY A 205 -11.04 13.95 53.12
N SER A 206 -11.22 15.12 52.52
CA SER A 206 -10.99 15.21 51.07
C SER A 206 -9.49 15.07 50.84
N THR A 207 -9.05 13.89 50.41
CA THR A 207 -7.70 13.67 49.89
C THR A 207 -7.75 13.98 48.39
N PRO A 208 -7.19 15.09 47.89
CA PRO A 208 -6.90 15.21 46.48
C PRO A 208 -5.62 14.41 46.16
N PRO A 209 -5.52 13.75 45.00
CA PRO A 209 -4.26 13.16 44.57
C PRO A 209 -3.29 14.28 44.18
N PRO A 210 -1.98 14.17 44.48
CA PRO A 210 -1.01 15.01 43.81
C PRO A 210 -0.84 14.50 42.37
N ALA A 211 -1.45 15.22 41.43
CA ALA A 211 -0.85 15.36 40.12
C ALA A 211 0.42 16.22 40.30
N ASN A 212 1.58 15.69 39.95
CA ASN A 212 2.47 16.40 39.04
C ASN A 212 3.70 15.60 38.58
N ILE A 213 4.01 15.88 37.32
CA ILE A 213 5.32 16.02 36.67
C ILE A 213 6.25 14.80 36.50
N SER A 214 6.26 14.37 35.24
CA SER A 214 7.44 14.37 34.37
C SER A 214 8.61 13.46 34.71
N SER A 215 8.78 12.43 33.88
CA SER A 215 10.08 11.99 33.38
C SER A 215 9.90 11.31 32.03
N SER A 216 9.87 12.11 30.96
CA SER A 216 10.31 11.66 29.64
C SER A 216 11.83 11.58 29.65
N LEU A 217 12.38 10.36 29.62
CA LEU A 217 13.76 10.11 29.19
C LEU A 217 13.64 9.07 28.08
N ALA A 218 13.63 9.54 26.84
CA ALA A 218 14.82 9.72 26.01
C ALA A 218 14.93 8.50 25.09
N ALA A 219 14.49 8.74 23.86
CA ALA A 219 14.73 7.87 22.72
C ALA A 219 16.24 7.83 22.45
N GLU A 220 16.87 6.71 22.75
CA GLU A 220 18.24 6.44 22.32
C GLU A 220 18.18 5.79 20.93
N ARG A 221 18.28 6.64 19.90
CA ARG A 221 18.69 6.23 18.56
C ARG A 221 20.20 6.04 18.59
N SER A 222 20.69 4.80 18.61
CA SER A 222 22.04 4.50 18.15
C SER A 222 21.98 3.93 16.74
N ASN A 223 22.29 4.81 15.78
CA ASN A 223 22.66 4.42 14.42
C ASN A 223 24.12 3.97 14.46
N GLU A 224 24.37 2.68 14.29
CA GLU A 224 25.70 2.12 14.12
C GLU A 224 25.84 1.61 12.68
N ASN A 225 26.00 2.54 11.74
CA ASN A 225 26.54 2.25 10.41
C ASN A 225 27.99 2.72 10.39
N ARG A 226 28.93 1.79 10.33
CA ARG A 226 30.35 2.06 10.04
C ARG A 226 30.91 0.95 9.15
N THR A 227 31.03 1.25 7.86
CA THR A 227 31.95 0.59 6.92
C THR A 227 32.61 1.68 6.10
N ASP A 228 33.91 1.87 6.35
CA ASP A 228 34.92 2.38 5.42
C ASP A 228 36.06 1.36 5.42
#